data_AF-A0A0K2RDY8-F1
#
_entry.id   AF-A0A0K2RDY8-F1
#
_cell.length_a   1.000
_cell.length_b   1.000
_cell.length_c   1.000
_cell.angle_alpha   90.00
_cell.angle_beta   90.00
_cell.angle_gamma   90.00
#
_symmetry.space_group_name_H-M   'P 1'
#
loop_
_entity.id
_entity.type
_entity.pdbx_description
1 polymer ?
#
loop_
_entity_poly.entity_id
_entity_poly.type
_entity_poly.pdbx_seq_one_letter_code
_entity_poly.pdbx_strand_id
1 'polypeptide(L)'
;MAADPEANPESVARSIVLRQLTNSPKSRLQLARKLAERNVPEEVAEAVLDRFEEVRLIDDADFAEMWVRSRSQSRKLARVP
;
A
#
# COMPACT_ATOMS: atom_id res chain seq x y z
N MET A 1 -19.40 16.75 -16.12
CA MET A 1 -18.17 16.76 -16.94
C MET A 1 -17.61 15.35 -16.86
N ALA A 2 -17.90 14.51 -17.85
CA ALA A 2 -17.41 13.14 -17.90
C ALA A 2 -15.95 13.20 -18.37
N ALA A 3 -15.02 12.70 -17.56
CA ALA A 3 -13.62 12.62 -17.95
C ALA A 3 -13.49 11.65 -19.13
N ASP A 4 -13.01 12.15 -20.27
CA ASP A 4 -12.78 11.37 -21.48
C ASP A 4 -11.66 10.30 -21.29
N PRO A 5 -11.68 9.22 -22.09
CA PRO A 5 -11.26 7.86 -21.71
C PRO A 5 -9.80 7.46 -21.99
N GLU A 6 -8.87 8.40 -22.15
CA GLU A 6 -7.44 8.08 -22.34
C GLU A 6 -6.74 7.89 -20.99
N ALA A 7 -6.93 6.71 -20.42
CA ALA A 7 -6.25 6.20 -19.23
C ALA A 7 -6.25 7.19 -18.04
N ASN A 8 -7.42 7.35 -17.40
CA ASN A 8 -7.50 8.01 -16.09
C ASN A 8 -6.39 7.41 -15.20
N PRO A 9 -5.47 8.24 -14.65
CA PRO A 9 -4.36 7.76 -13.82
C PRO A 9 -4.85 6.89 -12.66
N GLU A 10 -6.06 7.13 -12.16
CA GLU A 10 -6.73 6.29 -11.16
C GLU A 10 -6.99 4.87 -11.68
N SER A 11 -7.45 4.72 -12.93
CA SER A 11 -7.70 3.42 -13.56
C SER A 11 -6.40 2.66 -13.82
N VAL A 12 -5.33 3.36 -14.20
CA VAL A 12 -3.99 2.78 -14.35
C VAL A 12 -3.48 2.29 -13.00
N ALA A 13 -3.55 3.12 -11.97
CA ALA A 13 -3.13 2.79 -10.61
C ALA A 13 -3.90 1.58 -10.06
N ARG A 14 -5.23 1.58 -10.18
CA ARG A 14 -6.10 0.47 -9.79
C ARG A 14 -5.69 -0.84 -10.46
N SER A 15 -5.42 -0.81 -11.77
CA SER A 15 -5.02 -2.00 -12.52
C SER A 15 -3.67 -2.54 -12.05
N ILE A 16 -2.72 -1.66 -11.73
CA ILE A 16 -1.43 -2.03 -11.16
C ILE A 16 -1.62 -2.69 -9.79
N VAL A 17 -2.40 -2.07 -8.89
CA VAL A 17 -2.65 -2.57 -7.54
C VAL A 17 -3.29 -3.96 -7.58
N LEU A 18 -4.36 -4.14 -8.36
CA LEU A 18 -5.02 -5.44 -8.52
C LEU A 18 -4.03 -6.50 -9.02
N ARG A 19 -3.23 -6.18 -10.04
CA ARG A 19 -2.23 -7.11 -10.57
C ARG A 19 -1.19 -7.49 -9.52
N GLN A 20 -0.76 -6.55 -8.67
CA GLN A 20 0.18 -6.86 -7.60
C GLN A 20 -0.44 -7.80 -6.56
N LEU A 21 -1.65 -7.50 -6.09
CA LEU A 21 -2.37 -8.28 -5.08
C LEU A 21 -2.72 -9.69 -5.56
N THR A 22 -3.10 -9.86 -6.83
CA THR A 22 -3.36 -11.19 -7.42
C THR A 22 -2.11 -12.06 -7.46
N ASN A 23 -0.92 -11.47 -7.64
CA ASN A 23 0.33 -12.23 -7.70
C ASN A 23 0.84 -12.61 -6.30
N SER A 24 0.73 -11.71 -5.33
CA SER A 24 1.20 -11.93 -3.96
C SER A 24 0.57 -10.92 -3.01
N PRO A 25 0.40 -11.26 -1.72
CA PRO A 25 0.03 -10.28 -0.71
C PRO A 25 1.05 -9.14 -0.67
N LYS A 26 0.57 -7.89 -0.61
CA LYS A 26 1.38 -6.66 -0.53
C LYS A 26 0.77 -5.72 0.50
N SER A 27 1.60 -5.03 1.26
CA SER A 27 1.14 -3.95 2.15
C SER A 27 0.90 -2.65 1.36
N ARG A 28 0.17 -1.70 1.96
CA ARG A 28 -0.09 -0.38 1.37
C ARG A 28 1.19 0.31 0.92
N LEU A 29 2.22 0.33 1.76
CA LEU A 29 3.50 0.97 1.44
C LEU A 29 4.21 0.33 0.24
N GLN A 30 4.12 -0.99 0.08
CA GLN A 30 4.70 -1.68 -1.08
C GLN A 30 3.97 -1.32 -2.36
N LEU A 31 2.65 -1.19 -2.30
CA LEU A 31 1.83 -0.76 -3.43
C LEU A 31 2.10 0.71 -3.79
N ALA A 32 2.17 1.61 -2.80
CA ALA A 32 2.53 3.02 -3.01
C ALA A 32 3.87 3.17 -3.73
N ARG A 33 4.90 2.43 -3.29
CA ARG A 33 6.20 2.40 -3.97
C ARG A 33 6.11 1.92 -5.41
N LYS A 34 5.31 0.87 -5.67
CA LYS A 34 5.09 0.33 -7.02
C LYS A 34 4.37 1.33 -7.93
N LEU A 35 3.45 2.11 -7.38
CA LEU A 35 2.76 3.18 -8.10
C LEU A 35 3.71 4.35 -8.42
N ALA A 36 4.55 4.74 -7.46
CA ALA A 36 5.59 5.76 -7.67
C ALA A 36 6.62 5.34 -8.74
N GLU A 37 7.07 4.08 -8.75
CA GLU A 37 7.93 3.51 -9.81
C GLU A 37 7.31 3.60 -11.21
N ARG A 38 5.97 3.72 -11.30
CA ARG A 38 5.21 3.84 -12.54
C ARG A 38 4.84 5.28 -12.88
N ASN A 39 5.39 6.26 -12.15
CA ASN A 39 5.08 7.69 -12.28
C ASN A 39 3.59 8.01 -12.07
N VAL A 40 2.90 7.23 -11.23
CA VAL A 40 1.55 7.58 -10.80
C VAL A 40 1.65 8.73 -9.79
N PRO A 41 0.86 9.81 -9.95
CA PRO A 41 0.83 10.91 -8.99
C PRO A 41 0.48 10.42 -7.58
N GLU A 42 1.15 10.95 -6.57
CA GLU A 42 0.96 10.53 -5.17
C GLU A 42 -0.51 10.70 -4.74
N GLU A 43 -1.15 11.83 -5.08
CA GLU A 43 -2.57 12.08 -4.79
C GLU A 43 -3.50 10.99 -5.35
N VAL A 44 -3.20 10.47 -6.54
CA VAL A 44 -3.98 9.42 -7.19
C VAL A 44 -3.67 8.07 -6.55
N ALA A 45 -2.40 7.82 -6.23
CA ALA A 45 -1.98 6.60 -5.57
C ALA A 45 -2.64 6.47 -4.19
N GLU A 46 -2.61 7.53 -3.38
CA GLU A 46 -3.25 7.56 -2.06
C GLU A 46 -4.76 7.36 -2.17
N ALA A 47 -5.45 8.08 -3.05
CA ALA A 47 -6.90 7.92 -3.25
C ALA A 47 -7.30 6.48 -3.68
N VAL A 48 -6.49 5.85 -4.54
CA VAL A 48 -6.72 4.45 -4.93
C VAL A 48 -6.45 3.51 -3.77
N LEU A 49 -5.36 3.68 -3.03
CA LEU A 49 -5.01 2.82 -1.91
C LEU A 49 -6.02 2.92 -0.76
N ASP A 50 -6.51 4.13 -0.47
CA ASP A 50 -7.59 4.38 0.49
C ASP A 50 -8.83 3.57 0.13
N ARG A 51 -9.27 3.64 -1.12
CA ARG A 51 -10.45 2.89 -1.56
C ARG A 51 -10.26 1.37 -1.45
N PHE A 52 -9.05 0.87 -1.65
CA PHE A 52 -8.74 -0.56 -1.51
C PHE A 52 -8.69 -1.00 -0.04
N GLU A 53 -8.25 -0.13 0.85
CA GLU A 53 -8.27 -0.34 2.29
C GLU A 53 -9.71 -0.31 2.84
N GLU A 54 -10.54 0.65 2.39
CA GLU A 54 -11.96 0.76 2.74
C GLU A 54 -12.74 -0.52 2.40
N VAL A 55 -12.43 -1.16 1.27
CA VAL A 55 -13.07 -2.43 0.85
C VAL A 55 -12.34 -3.68 1.36
N ARG A 56 -11.33 -3.52 2.23
CA ARG A 56 -10.51 -4.59 2.83
C ARG A 56 -9.83 -5.51 1.81
N LEU A 57 -9.37 -4.95 0.70
CA LEU A 57 -8.47 -5.64 -0.24
C LEU A 57 -6.99 -5.45 0.12
N ILE A 58 -6.68 -4.44 0.94
CA ILE A 58 -5.37 -4.26 1.57
C ILE A 58 -5.54 -4.55 3.05
N ASP A 59 -4.95 -5.66 3.50
CA ASP A 59 -4.97 -6.08 4.90
C ASP A 59 -3.88 -5.35 5.70
N ASP A 60 -4.07 -4.06 5.99
CA ASP A 60 -3.23 -3.36 6.99
C ASP A 60 -3.80 -3.45 8.42
N ALA A 61 -5.04 -3.93 8.58
CA ALA A 61 -5.60 -4.23 9.90
C ALA A 61 -4.89 -5.40 10.60
N ASP A 62 -4.38 -6.39 9.85
CA ASP A 62 -3.59 -7.50 10.40
C ASP A 62 -2.10 -7.14 10.57
N PHE A 63 -1.58 -6.20 9.78
CA PHE A 63 -0.17 -5.78 9.84
C PHE A 63 0.11 -4.75 10.94
N ALA A 64 -0.90 -3.97 11.37
CA ALA A 64 -0.79 -3.05 12.50
C ALA A 64 -0.47 -3.78 13.82
N GLU A 65 -1.02 -4.97 14.07
CA GLU A 65 -0.68 -5.78 15.25
C GLU A 65 0.71 -6.44 15.15
N MET A 66 1.14 -6.91 13.97
CA MET A 66 2.47 -7.52 13.81
C MET A 66 3.62 -6.50 13.76
N TRP A 67 3.41 -5.30 13.20
CA TRP A 67 4.48 -4.28 13.07
C TRP A 67 4.86 -3.65 14.42
N VAL A 68 3.91 -3.49 15.34
CA VAL A 68 4.18 -2.93 16.68
C VAL A 68 4.99 -3.91 17.56
N ARG A 69 4.87 -5.23 17.36
CA ARG A 69 5.70 -6.20 18.10
C ARG A 69 7.14 -6.30 17.61
N SER A 70 7.41 -6.01 16.33
CA SER A 70 8.76 -6.14 15.77
C SER A 70 9.72 -5.00 16.14
N ARG A 71 9.23 -3.86 16.66
CA ARG A 71 10.10 -2.73 17.07
C ARG A 71 10.50 -2.71 18.55
N SER A 72 9.94 -3.60 19.38
CA SER A 72 10.29 -3.70 20.80
C SER A 72 11.44 -4.68 21.10
N GLN A 73 11.94 -5.42 20.11
CA GLN A 73 13.05 -6.37 20.30
C GLN A 73 14.46 -5.80 20.00
N SER A 74 14.59 -4.59 19.42
CA SER A 74 15.90 -3.97 19.17
C SER A 74 16.39 -3.05 20.31
N ARG A 75 15.71 -3.04 21.46
CA ARG A 75 16.18 -2.36 22.68
C ARG A 75 16.21 -3.32 23.88
N LYS A 76 16.84 -4.47 23.69
CA LYS A 76 17.31 -5.33 24.80
C LYS A 76 18.70 -5.89 24.54
N LEU A 77 19.65 -5.05 24.15
CA LEU A 77 21.07 -5.43 24.16
C LEU A 77 21.93 -4.26 24.64
N ALA A 78 21.84 -3.96 25.94
CA ALA A 78 22.94 -3.36 26.70
C ALA A 78 22.81 -3.77 28.17
N ARG A 79 23.17 -5.04 28.41
CA ARG A 79 23.98 -5.57 29.51
C ARG A 79 23.59 -5.22 30.98
N VAL A 80 23.06 -6.25 31.64
CA VAL A 80 23.22 -6.61 33.08
C VAL A 80 24.69 -7.03 33.32
N PRO A 81 25.26 -7.13 34.54
CA PRO A 81 24.86 -6.70 35.89
C PRO A 81 25.63 -5.48 36.41
#